data_AF-A0A3D5HLV9-F1
#
_entry.id   AF-A0A3D5HLV9-F1
#
_cell.length_a   1.000
_cell.length_b   1.000
_cell.length_c   1.000
_cell.angle_alpha   90.00
_cell.angle_beta   90.00
_cell.angle_gamma   90.00
#
_symmetry.space_group_name_H-M   'P 1'
#
loop_
_entity.id
_entity.type
_entity.pdbx_description
1 polymer ?
#
loop_
_entity_poly.entity_id
_entity_poly.type
_entity_poly.pdbx_seq_one_letter_code
_entity_poly.pdbx_strand_id
1 'polypeptide(L)'
;NGLVLSNKYGANPFKFGLVGGTDTHNALSTSDDENFYGKFVDSLPGEERTSSSLGDRLWDNWRLSASGYTAVWAKENTREAIFDALKRREVYATSGPRILLKFFGGWNYVQEDLEDPEFFNKTAYEDGVPMGGSLTNSNSESKPRFGFKISKDPKGNNIDKFQIIKGWVEEDGKVNEKVYNVIESANGKGQESVFGIWVDQDFKINQEAFYYARVLEVPTKRWSTYDQERYDVSLAPEIPTLIRERAYSSPIWFNTMK
;
A
#
# COMPACT_ATOMS: atom_id res chain seq x y z
N ASN A 1 0.10 6.26 19.96
CA ASN A 1 0.32 6.40 18.49
C ASN A 1 0.57 7.88 18.17
N GLY A 2 0.85 8.24 16.92
CA GLY A 2 1.16 9.62 16.52
C GLY A 2 0.09 10.67 16.85
N LEU A 3 -1.19 10.31 16.68
CA LEU A 3 -2.32 11.18 16.98
C LEU A 3 -2.42 11.51 18.49
N VAL A 4 -2.27 10.51 19.37
CA VAL A 4 -2.25 10.76 20.83
C VAL A 4 -1.11 11.71 21.23
N LEU A 5 0.06 11.61 20.59
CA LEU A 5 1.19 12.51 20.85
C LEU A 5 0.94 13.91 20.31
N SER A 6 0.31 14.03 19.13
CA SER A 6 -0.14 15.32 18.57
C SER A 6 -1.08 16.03 19.53
N ASN A 7 -2.11 15.34 20.02
CA ASN A 7 -3.07 15.89 20.98
C ASN A 7 -2.39 16.37 22.28
N LYS A 8 -1.38 15.64 22.77
CA LYS A 8 -0.70 15.94 24.04
C LYS A 8 0.40 17.00 23.92
N TYR A 9 1.15 17.01 22.83
CA TYR A 9 2.39 17.80 22.70
C TYR A 9 2.40 18.76 21.50
N GLY A 10 1.35 18.77 20.68
CA GLY A 10 1.26 19.59 19.46
C GLY A 10 2.14 19.10 18.31
N ALA A 11 2.76 17.92 18.44
CA ALA A 11 3.65 17.36 17.43
C ALA A 11 3.38 15.86 17.23
N ASN A 12 3.30 15.44 15.97
CA ASN A 12 3.16 14.04 15.57
C ASN A 12 4.48 13.53 14.96
N PRO A 13 5.33 12.84 15.74
CA PRO A 13 6.59 12.29 15.21
C PRO A 13 6.38 11.07 14.30
N PHE A 14 5.15 10.55 14.19
CA PHE A 14 4.80 9.38 13.40
C PHE A 14 4.10 9.74 12.09
N LYS A 15 4.37 10.92 11.51
CA LYS A 15 4.01 11.21 10.11
C LYS A 15 5.02 10.55 9.17
N PHE A 16 4.97 9.22 9.08
CA PHE A 16 5.87 8.42 8.24
C PHE A 16 5.34 8.25 6.83
N GLY A 17 6.26 7.99 5.88
CA GLY A 17 5.93 7.42 4.57
C GLY A 17 6.09 5.91 4.61
N LEU A 18 5.29 5.18 3.83
CA LEU A 18 5.43 3.73 3.70
C LEU A 18 6.38 3.40 2.56
N VAL A 19 7.38 2.58 2.87
CA VAL A 19 8.37 2.07 1.92
C VAL A 19 8.40 0.54 2.00
N GLY A 20 8.56 -0.11 0.86
CA GLY A 20 8.75 -1.55 0.73
C GLY A 20 10.19 -1.86 0.36
N GLY A 21 10.76 -2.90 0.97
CA GLY A 21 12.14 -3.31 0.70
C GLY A 21 12.23 -4.81 0.48
N THR A 22 13.16 -5.18 -0.39
CA THR A 22 13.65 -6.56 -0.46
C THR A 22 14.92 -6.70 0.34
N ASP A 23 15.07 -7.84 1.01
CA ASP A 23 16.27 -8.20 1.76
C ASP A 23 16.85 -9.48 1.17
N THR A 24 17.39 -9.37 -0.04
CA THR A 24 17.93 -10.52 -0.77
C THR A 24 19.46 -10.50 -0.73
N HIS A 25 20.06 -11.56 -0.20
CA HIS A 25 21.49 -11.76 0.07
C HIS A 25 22.19 -12.61 -1.00
N ASN A 26 21.59 -12.77 -2.18
CA ASN A 26 22.14 -13.51 -3.32
C ASN A 26 22.39 -12.63 -4.55
N ALA A 27 22.40 -11.29 -4.38
CA ALA A 27 22.58 -10.29 -5.42
C ALA A 27 21.48 -10.22 -6.52
N LEU A 28 20.39 -10.97 -6.37
CA LEU A 28 19.26 -10.94 -7.30
C LEU A 28 18.21 -9.89 -6.89
N SER A 29 17.71 -9.14 -7.86
CA SER A 29 16.63 -8.15 -7.68
C SER A 29 15.26 -8.71 -8.09
N THR A 30 14.90 -9.87 -7.54
CA THR A 30 13.64 -10.56 -7.84
C THR A 30 12.66 -10.43 -6.68
N SER A 31 11.53 -9.77 -6.89
CA SER A 31 10.52 -9.49 -5.85
C SER A 31 9.14 -10.05 -6.17
N ASP A 32 9.03 -10.85 -7.23
CA ASP A 32 7.78 -11.53 -7.61
C ASP A 32 7.83 -13.01 -7.21
N ASP A 33 6.72 -13.55 -6.70
CA ASP A 33 6.65 -14.94 -6.22
C ASP A 33 6.86 -15.98 -7.34
N GLU A 34 6.43 -15.69 -8.58
CA GLU A 34 6.70 -16.53 -9.76
C GLU A 34 8.20 -16.65 -10.08
N ASN A 35 8.97 -15.63 -9.69
CA ASN A 35 10.39 -15.50 -10.00
C ASN A 35 11.25 -15.42 -8.73
N PHE A 36 10.83 -16.09 -7.65
CA PHE A 36 11.51 -16.03 -6.36
C PHE A 36 12.68 -17.01 -6.25
N TYR A 37 13.90 -16.48 -6.19
CA TYR A 37 15.14 -17.25 -6.07
C TYR A 37 15.62 -17.44 -4.62
N GLY A 38 14.73 -17.31 -3.64
CA GLY A 38 15.11 -17.34 -2.24
C GLY A 38 15.76 -16.04 -1.78
N LYS A 39 16.01 -15.95 -0.49
CA LYS A 39 16.62 -14.78 0.15
C LYS A 39 18.14 -14.90 0.26
N PHE A 40 18.69 -16.10 0.14
CA PHE A 40 20.09 -16.43 0.38
C PHE A 40 20.54 -17.49 -0.64
N VAL A 41 21.85 -17.75 -0.73
CA VAL A 41 22.41 -18.72 -1.69
C VAL A 41 21.95 -20.15 -1.40
N ASP A 42 21.78 -20.51 -0.13
CA ASP A 42 21.25 -21.80 0.35
C ASP A 42 19.74 -21.98 0.09
N SER A 43 19.02 -20.91 -0.27
CA SER A 43 17.57 -20.95 -0.58
C SER A 43 17.25 -20.76 -2.07
N LEU A 44 18.27 -20.91 -2.92
CA LEU A 44 18.07 -20.97 -4.37
C LEU A 44 17.08 -22.09 -4.74
N PRO A 45 16.34 -21.96 -5.87
CA PRO A 45 15.33 -22.94 -6.26
C PRO A 45 15.87 -24.38 -6.27
N GLY A 46 15.18 -25.27 -5.54
CA GLY A 46 15.53 -26.68 -5.40
C GLY A 46 14.46 -27.46 -4.63
N GLU A 47 14.48 -28.77 -4.76
CA GLU A 47 13.45 -29.69 -4.25
C GLU A 47 13.21 -29.57 -2.74
N GLU A 48 14.28 -29.34 -1.97
CA GLU A 48 14.23 -29.37 -0.50
C GLU A 48 14.05 -27.98 0.13
N ARG A 49 14.05 -26.89 -0.66
CA ARG A 49 14.16 -25.54 -0.08
C ARG A 49 12.96 -25.16 0.79
N THR A 50 11.78 -25.70 0.53
CA THR A 50 10.60 -25.49 1.37
C THR A 50 10.69 -26.18 2.73
N SER A 51 11.54 -27.20 2.86
CA SER A 51 11.76 -27.97 4.10
C SER A 51 13.06 -27.58 4.81
N SER A 52 13.92 -26.81 4.15
CA SER A 52 15.13 -26.23 4.73
C SER A 52 14.84 -25.03 5.62
N SER A 53 15.85 -24.59 6.37
CA SER A 53 15.79 -23.38 7.20
C SER A 53 16.90 -22.41 6.82
N LEU A 54 16.66 -21.13 7.06
CA LEU A 54 17.63 -20.09 6.82
C LEU A 54 18.89 -20.31 7.67
N GLY A 55 20.04 -20.52 7.01
CA GLY A 55 21.31 -20.76 7.69
C GLY A 55 21.28 -21.97 8.63
N ASP A 56 20.45 -22.97 8.30
CA ASP A 56 20.20 -24.20 9.07
C ASP A 56 19.72 -24.00 10.52
N ARG A 57 19.27 -22.79 10.88
CA ARG A 57 19.00 -22.44 12.30
C ARG A 57 17.86 -21.46 12.54
N LEU A 58 17.53 -20.62 11.56
CA LEU A 58 16.58 -19.53 11.75
C LEU A 58 15.17 -19.96 11.32
N TRP A 59 14.50 -19.15 10.52
CA TRP A 59 13.15 -19.44 10.07
C TRP A 59 13.15 -20.53 9.01
N ASP A 60 12.07 -21.32 8.98
CA ASP A 60 11.82 -22.21 7.85
C ASP A 60 11.79 -21.38 6.56
N ASN A 61 12.51 -21.82 5.53
CA ASN A 61 12.64 -21.06 4.29
C ASN A 61 11.29 -20.83 3.62
N TRP A 62 10.34 -21.77 3.78
CA TRP A 62 8.97 -21.59 3.30
C TRP A 62 8.27 -20.35 3.87
N ARG A 63 8.69 -19.78 5.00
CA ARG A 63 8.08 -18.56 5.58
C ARG A 63 8.54 -17.26 4.92
N LEU A 64 9.66 -17.31 4.18
CA LEU A 64 10.21 -16.15 3.48
C LEU A 64 9.33 -15.80 2.28
N SER A 65 9.29 -14.52 1.89
CA SER A 65 8.56 -14.04 0.71
C SER A 65 9.49 -13.27 -0.22
N ALA A 66 9.11 -13.06 -1.48
CA ALA A 66 9.90 -12.26 -2.41
C ALA A 66 10.14 -10.81 -1.91
N SER A 67 9.26 -10.32 -1.02
CA SER A 67 9.25 -8.98 -0.44
C SER A 67 8.95 -7.89 -1.47
N GLY A 68 8.93 -6.64 -1.02
CA GLY A 68 8.27 -5.55 -1.73
C GLY A 68 9.17 -4.53 -2.41
N TYR A 69 8.56 -3.70 -3.26
CA TYR A 69 9.18 -2.48 -3.80
C TYR A 69 8.70 -1.24 -3.07
N THR A 70 9.53 -0.19 -3.09
CA THR A 70 9.11 1.18 -2.82
C THR A 70 8.82 1.86 -4.14
N ALA A 71 7.59 2.35 -4.30
CA ALA A 71 7.24 3.23 -5.40
C ALA A 71 7.30 4.69 -4.94
N VAL A 72 7.83 5.54 -5.81
CA VAL A 72 8.08 6.96 -5.54
C VAL A 72 7.48 7.80 -6.65
N TRP A 73 6.52 8.67 -6.33
CA TRP A 73 5.99 9.63 -7.30
C TRP A 73 6.89 10.86 -7.32
N ALA A 74 7.84 10.90 -8.25
CA ALA A 74 8.70 12.05 -8.52
C ALA A 74 8.25 12.80 -9.78
N LYS A 75 8.46 14.12 -9.82
CA LYS A 75 8.15 14.93 -11.01
C LYS A 75 9.05 14.59 -12.20
N GLU A 76 10.28 14.18 -11.91
CA GLU A 76 11.32 13.88 -12.88
C GLU A 76 12.16 12.70 -12.38
N ASN A 77 12.84 12.01 -13.29
CA ASN A 77 13.77 10.92 -12.95
C ASN A 77 15.19 11.47 -12.64
N THR A 78 15.26 12.43 -11.72
CA THR A 78 16.51 12.97 -11.18
C THR A 78 16.64 12.57 -9.72
N ARG A 79 17.88 12.47 -9.23
CA ARG A 79 18.14 12.14 -7.82
C ARG A 79 17.43 13.12 -6.91
N GLU A 80 17.53 14.41 -7.20
CA GLU A 80 16.93 15.50 -6.42
C GLU A 80 15.41 15.34 -6.34
N ALA A 81 14.73 15.13 -7.48
CA ALA A 81 13.28 14.98 -7.52
C ALA A 81 12.80 13.71 -6.77
N ILE A 82 13.56 12.62 -6.82
CA ILE A 82 13.29 11.39 -6.08
C ILE A 82 13.44 11.61 -4.57
N PHE A 83 14.52 12.27 -4.14
CA PHE A 83 14.74 12.58 -2.72
C PHE A 83 13.69 13.55 -2.19
N ASP A 84 13.26 14.53 -2.98
CA ASP A 84 12.17 15.43 -2.61
C ASP A 84 10.85 14.67 -2.46
N ALA A 85 10.60 13.63 -3.28
CA ALA A 85 9.41 12.79 -3.18
C ALA A 85 9.41 11.93 -1.93
N LEU A 86 10.56 11.32 -1.60
CA LEU A 86 10.77 10.61 -0.34
C LEU A 86 10.57 11.54 0.86
N LYS A 87 11.14 12.75 0.82
CA LYS A 87 11.04 13.75 1.91
C LYS A 87 9.60 14.20 2.16
N ARG A 88 8.82 14.44 1.09
CA ARG A 88 7.38 14.76 1.22
C ARG A 88 6.49 13.54 1.42
N ARG A 89 7.09 12.33 1.41
CA ARG A 89 6.44 11.02 1.65
C ARG A 89 5.39 10.67 0.60
N GLU A 90 5.58 11.13 -0.63
CA GLU A 90 4.72 10.76 -1.76
C GLU A 90 5.15 9.40 -2.31
N VAL A 91 5.01 8.39 -1.46
CA VAL A 91 5.55 7.04 -1.64
C VAL A 91 4.55 6.00 -1.17
N TYR A 92 4.70 4.79 -1.69
CA TYR A 92 3.90 3.64 -1.27
C TYR A 92 4.71 2.35 -1.39
N ALA A 93 4.30 1.33 -0.65
CA ALA A 93 4.93 0.02 -0.66
C ALA A 93 4.06 -0.97 -1.44
N THR A 94 4.66 -1.85 -2.21
CA THR A 94 4.01 -3.06 -2.76
C THR A 94 4.61 -4.30 -2.11
N SER A 95 3.92 -5.44 -2.12
CA SER A 95 4.44 -6.70 -1.55
C SER A 95 5.20 -7.59 -2.56
N GLY A 96 5.26 -7.16 -3.82
CA GLY A 96 5.96 -7.84 -4.90
C GLY A 96 5.62 -7.19 -6.24
N PRO A 97 4.39 -7.33 -6.75
CA PRO A 97 3.98 -6.75 -8.02
C PRO A 97 4.10 -5.22 -8.04
N ARG A 98 4.34 -4.67 -9.23
CA ARG A 98 4.43 -3.22 -9.51
C ARG A 98 3.05 -2.60 -9.71
N ILE A 99 2.16 -2.81 -8.74
CA ILE A 99 0.84 -2.15 -8.69
C ILE A 99 1.06 -0.64 -8.70
N LEU A 100 0.42 0.07 -9.63
CA LEU A 100 0.43 1.53 -9.63
C LEU A 100 -0.68 2.05 -8.73
N LEU A 101 -0.35 2.97 -7.81
CA LEU A 101 -1.31 3.60 -6.91
C LEU A 101 -1.07 5.11 -6.83
N LYS A 102 -2.08 5.90 -7.18
CA LYS A 102 -2.20 7.31 -6.84
C LYS A 102 -3.33 7.48 -5.84
N PHE A 103 -3.09 8.26 -4.79
CA PHE A 103 -4.05 8.50 -3.71
C PHE A 103 -3.92 9.94 -3.23
N PHE A 104 -5.04 10.67 -3.29
CA PHE A 104 -5.14 12.08 -2.97
C PHE A 104 -6.30 12.32 -2.01
N GLY A 105 -6.17 13.33 -1.17
CA GLY A 105 -7.23 13.84 -0.32
C GLY A 105 -7.47 15.31 -0.65
N GLY A 106 -8.73 15.74 -0.65
CA GLY A 106 -9.14 17.12 -0.87
C GLY A 106 -10.54 17.34 -0.32
N TRP A 107 -11.07 18.54 -0.50
CA TRP A 107 -12.39 18.92 0.04
C TRP A 107 -13.46 19.02 -1.04
N ASN A 108 -13.04 19.38 -2.26
CA ASN A 108 -13.95 19.81 -3.33
C ASN A 108 -14.04 18.84 -4.51
N TYR A 109 -13.35 17.70 -4.48
CA TYR A 109 -13.39 16.73 -5.59
C TYR A 109 -14.81 16.23 -5.88
N VAL A 110 -15.26 16.27 -7.13
CA VAL A 110 -16.55 15.75 -7.58
C VAL A 110 -16.36 14.66 -8.62
N GLN A 111 -17.36 13.79 -8.83
CA GLN A 111 -17.18 12.63 -9.73
C GLN A 111 -16.89 13.07 -11.16
N GLU A 112 -17.44 14.22 -11.56
CA GLU A 112 -17.24 14.85 -12.87
C GLU A 112 -15.78 15.24 -13.10
N ASP A 113 -14.99 15.48 -12.06
CA ASP A 113 -13.55 15.77 -12.19
C ASP A 113 -12.79 14.59 -12.81
N LEU A 114 -13.31 13.36 -12.68
CA LEU A 114 -12.69 12.16 -13.24
C LEU A 114 -12.83 12.06 -14.77
N GLU A 115 -13.67 12.90 -15.38
CA GLU A 115 -13.76 13.02 -16.84
C GLU A 115 -12.56 13.77 -17.43
N ASP A 116 -11.84 14.56 -16.61
CA ASP A 116 -10.60 15.22 -17.01
C ASP A 116 -9.42 14.23 -16.98
N PRO A 117 -8.77 13.93 -18.12
CA PRO A 117 -7.59 13.08 -18.17
C PRO A 117 -6.44 13.57 -17.29
N GLU A 118 -6.36 14.88 -17.03
CA GLU A 118 -5.30 15.51 -16.24
C GLU A 118 -5.60 15.57 -14.75
N PHE A 119 -6.75 15.10 -14.28
CA PHE A 119 -7.14 15.18 -12.86
C PHE A 119 -6.04 14.68 -11.92
N PHE A 120 -5.53 13.46 -12.14
CA PHE A 120 -4.50 12.84 -11.29
C PHE A 120 -3.07 13.37 -11.53
N ASN A 121 -2.87 14.22 -12.53
CA ASN A 121 -1.57 14.79 -12.89
C ASN A 121 -1.47 16.28 -12.51
N LYS A 122 -2.61 16.97 -12.39
CA LYS A 122 -2.69 18.40 -12.15
C LYS A 122 -3.73 18.75 -11.07
N THR A 123 -5.01 18.61 -11.37
CA THR A 123 -6.11 19.10 -10.51
C THR A 123 -6.05 18.55 -9.09
N ALA A 124 -5.76 17.26 -8.92
CA ALA A 124 -5.63 16.63 -7.61
C ALA A 124 -4.41 17.12 -6.80
N TYR A 125 -3.38 17.69 -7.45
CA TYR A 125 -2.26 18.35 -6.77
C TYR A 125 -2.57 19.81 -6.43
N GLU A 126 -3.36 20.51 -7.25
CA GLU A 126 -3.73 21.91 -7.06
C GLU A 126 -4.80 22.05 -5.96
N ASP A 127 -5.79 21.17 -5.93
CA ASP A 127 -6.98 21.28 -5.07
C ASP A 127 -6.95 20.36 -3.83
N GLY A 128 -5.83 19.70 -3.57
CA GLY A 128 -5.67 18.85 -2.39
C GLY A 128 -4.24 18.45 -2.11
N VAL A 129 -4.08 17.28 -1.49
CA VAL A 129 -2.78 16.75 -1.06
C VAL A 129 -2.62 15.30 -1.49
N PRO A 130 -1.42 14.91 -1.97
CA PRO A 130 -1.14 13.51 -2.23
C PRO A 130 -0.90 12.73 -0.93
N MET A 131 -0.85 11.40 -1.04
CA MET A 131 -0.37 10.50 0.01
C MET A 131 0.91 11.02 0.68
N GLY A 132 1.01 10.91 2.01
CA GLY A 132 2.11 11.47 2.80
C GLY A 132 1.92 12.94 3.23
N GLY A 133 0.94 13.62 2.63
CA GLY A 133 0.54 14.99 2.94
C GLY A 133 -0.35 15.13 4.18
N SER A 134 -0.83 16.35 4.43
CA SER A 134 -1.78 16.65 5.50
C SER A 134 -2.89 17.55 4.98
N LEU A 135 -4.13 17.12 5.16
CA LEU A 135 -5.31 17.95 4.96
C LEU A 135 -5.36 19.02 6.05
N THR A 136 -5.55 20.25 5.63
CA THR A 136 -5.85 21.39 6.50
C THR A 136 -7.36 21.60 6.54
N ASN A 137 -7.87 21.95 7.71
CA ASN A 137 -9.28 22.21 7.97
C ASN A 137 -9.89 23.17 6.93
N SER A 138 -10.79 22.67 6.08
CA SER A 138 -11.78 23.49 5.40
C SER A 138 -13.02 23.55 6.27
N ASN A 139 -13.68 24.71 6.35
CA ASN A 139 -14.99 24.97 6.98
C ASN A 139 -15.80 23.77 7.54
N SER A 140 -16.47 23.97 8.68
CA SER A 140 -17.09 22.91 9.50
C SER A 140 -18.09 21.96 8.81
N GLU A 141 -18.57 22.27 7.60
CA GLU A 141 -19.54 21.46 6.86
C GLU A 141 -18.91 20.56 5.78
N SER A 142 -17.65 20.79 5.40
CA SER A 142 -17.00 20.02 4.33
C SER A 142 -16.51 18.66 4.82
N LYS A 143 -16.82 17.62 4.05
CA LYS A 143 -16.32 16.25 4.26
C LYS A 143 -15.12 15.99 3.35
N PRO A 144 -14.04 15.36 3.84
CA PRO A 144 -12.89 15.07 3.02
C PRO A 144 -13.26 14.01 1.97
N ARG A 145 -12.70 14.19 0.79
CA ARG A 145 -12.91 13.38 -0.39
C ARG A 145 -11.57 12.85 -0.85
N PHE A 146 -11.54 11.60 -1.26
CA PHE A 146 -10.33 10.88 -1.60
C PHE A 146 -10.38 10.38 -3.04
N GLY A 147 -9.59 11.00 -3.90
CA GLY A 147 -9.38 10.58 -5.27
C GLY A 147 -8.33 9.48 -5.34
N PHE A 148 -8.59 8.42 -6.10
CA PHE A 148 -7.65 7.31 -6.27
C PHE A 148 -7.60 6.82 -7.71
N LYS A 149 -6.42 6.38 -8.15
CA LYS A 149 -6.20 5.71 -9.43
C LYS A 149 -5.24 4.55 -9.23
N ILE A 150 -5.66 3.37 -9.67
CA ILE A 150 -4.99 2.10 -9.45
C ILE A 150 -4.89 1.39 -10.78
N SER A 151 -3.75 0.78 -11.06
CA SER A 151 -3.59 -0.17 -12.16
C SER A 151 -2.77 -1.36 -11.68
N LYS A 152 -3.12 -2.54 -12.18
CA LYS A 152 -2.33 -3.75 -11.93
C LYS A 152 -0.90 -3.62 -12.45
N ASP A 153 -0.01 -4.46 -11.95
CA ASP A 153 1.23 -4.73 -12.68
C ASP A 153 0.85 -5.33 -14.06
N PRO A 154 1.41 -4.85 -15.19
CA PRO A 154 1.19 -5.45 -16.50
C PRO A 154 1.39 -6.96 -16.55
N LYS A 155 2.30 -7.49 -15.74
CA LYS A 155 2.57 -8.94 -15.58
C LYS A 155 1.89 -9.56 -14.37
N GLY A 156 1.29 -8.76 -13.49
CA GLY A 156 0.61 -9.22 -12.28
C GLY A 156 -0.87 -9.52 -12.48
N ASN A 157 -1.54 -9.80 -11.37
CA ASN A 157 -2.94 -10.15 -11.36
C ASN A 157 -3.85 -8.93 -11.26
N ASN A 158 -5.13 -9.15 -11.55
CA ASN A 158 -6.11 -8.09 -11.49
C ASN A 158 -6.37 -7.64 -10.04
N ILE A 159 -6.80 -6.39 -9.90
CA ILE A 159 -7.14 -5.79 -8.61
C ILE A 159 -8.49 -6.33 -8.14
N ASP A 160 -8.53 -6.98 -6.99
CA ASP A 160 -9.77 -7.50 -6.40
C ASP A 160 -10.44 -6.47 -5.50
N LYS A 161 -9.67 -5.79 -4.64
CA LYS A 161 -10.22 -4.82 -3.67
C LYS A 161 -9.39 -3.56 -3.58
N PHE A 162 -10.10 -2.45 -3.41
CA PHE A 162 -9.53 -1.19 -2.95
C PHE A 162 -10.19 -0.78 -1.64
N GLN A 163 -9.35 -0.51 -0.65
CA GLN A 163 -9.77 -0.15 0.70
C GLN A 163 -9.13 1.15 1.12
N ILE A 164 -9.88 1.93 1.89
CA ILE A 164 -9.35 3.07 2.64
C ILE A 164 -9.44 2.71 4.12
N ILE A 165 -8.31 2.80 4.82
CA ILE A 165 -8.24 2.56 6.25
C ILE A 165 -8.15 3.90 6.94
N LYS A 166 -9.14 4.20 7.78
CA LYS A 166 -9.19 5.40 8.63
C LYS A 166 -8.79 5.02 10.04
N GLY A 167 -7.79 5.71 10.59
CA GLY A 167 -7.50 5.70 12.02
C GLY A 167 -7.79 7.05 12.63
N TRP A 168 -8.34 7.08 13.84
CA TRP A 168 -8.65 8.33 14.55
C TRP A 168 -8.53 8.17 16.06
N VAL A 169 -8.56 9.31 16.77
CA VAL A 169 -8.51 9.34 18.23
C VAL A 169 -9.72 10.12 18.76
N GLU A 170 -10.42 9.55 19.72
CA GLU A 170 -11.52 10.21 20.43
C GLU A 170 -10.97 11.19 21.49
N GLU A 171 -11.84 12.04 22.04
CA GLU A 171 -11.45 13.04 23.05
C GLU A 171 -10.85 12.41 24.33
N ASP A 172 -11.24 11.18 24.67
CA ASP A 172 -10.70 10.41 25.81
C ASP A 172 -9.33 9.77 25.53
N GLY A 173 -8.79 9.94 24.32
CA GLY A 173 -7.53 9.35 23.89
C GLY A 173 -7.65 7.92 23.33
N LYS A 174 -8.86 7.35 23.26
CA LYS A 174 -9.09 6.03 22.67
C LYS A 174 -8.81 6.07 21.17
N VAL A 175 -7.99 5.12 20.73
CA VAL A 175 -7.64 4.91 19.32
C VAL A 175 -8.65 4.00 18.67
N ASN A 176 -9.12 4.37 17.49
CA ASN A 176 -10.01 3.55 16.67
C ASN A 176 -9.47 3.41 15.24
N GLU A 177 -9.90 2.34 14.58
CA GLU A 177 -9.63 2.08 13.17
C GLU A 177 -10.90 1.56 12.49
N LYS A 178 -11.11 1.93 11.23
CA LYS A 178 -12.16 1.38 10.37
C LYS A 178 -11.61 1.16 8.96
N VAL A 179 -11.94 -0.01 8.41
CA VAL A 179 -11.62 -0.39 7.03
C VAL A 179 -12.88 -0.16 6.18
N TYR A 180 -12.76 0.68 5.16
CA TYR A 180 -13.81 0.91 4.17
C TYR A 180 -13.48 0.13 2.90
N ASN A 181 -14.33 -0.81 2.50
CA ASN A 181 -14.27 -1.44 1.17
C ASN A 181 -14.87 -0.48 0.15
N VAL A 182 -14.02 0.24 -0.57
CA VAL A 182 -14.46 1.25 -1.54
C VAL A 182 -14.80 0.59 -2.88
N ILE A 183 -13.99 -0.38 -3.29
CA ILE A 183 -14.23 -1.20 -4.48
C ILE A 183 -13.97 -2.66 -4.13
N GLU A 184 -14.84 -3.54 -4.62
CA GLU A 184 -14.72 -4.99 -4.49
C GLU A 184 -15.20 -5.65 -5.79
N SER A 185 -14.41 -6.58 -6.34
CA SER A 185 -14.77 -7.27 -7.58
C SER A 185 -15.90 -8.26 -7.33
N ALA A 186 -16.97 -8.20 -8.14
CA ALA A 186 -18.20 -8.97 -7.89
C ALA A 186 -18.04 -10.49 -8.10
N ASN A 187 -17.01 -10.92 -8.84
CA ASN A 187 -16.84 -12.31 -9.29
C ASN A 187 -15.45 -12.89 -9.01
N GLY A 188 -14.62 -12.18 -8.24
CA GLY A 188 -13.25 -12.60 -7.92
C GLY A 188 -12.27 -12.59 -9.10
N LYS A 189 -12.68 -12.07 -10.28
CA LYS A 189 -11.77 -11.93 -11.44
C LYS A 189 -10.93 -10.65 -11.39
N GLY A 190 -11.26 -9.74 -10.48
CA GLY A 190 -10.63 -8.43 -10.37
C GLY A 190 -10.81 -7.53 -11.59
N GLN A 191 -10.19 -6.36 -11.54
CA GLN A 191 -10.17 -5.34 -12.59
C GLN A 191 -8.73 -4.93 -12.90
N GLU A 192 -8.41 -4.63 -14.17
CA GLU A 192 -7.04 -4.21 -14.56
C GLU A 192 -6.69 -2.79 -14.07
N SER A 193 -7.71 -1.92 -14.00
CA SER A 193 -7.58 -0.55 -13.56
C SER A 193 -8.84 -0.12 -12.84
N VAL A 194 -8.68 0.68 -11.80
CA VAL A 194 -9.79 1.21 -11.00
C VAL A 194 -9.45 2.63 -10.60
N PHE A 195 -10.40 3.54 -10.74
CA PHE A 195 -10.27 4.92 -10.26
C PHE A 195 -11.62 5.40 -9.72
N GLY A 196 -11.59 6.44 -8.91
CA GLY A 196 -12.80 6.98 -8.32
C GLY A 196 -12.53 8.06 -7.28
N ILE A 197 -13.61 8.61 -6.76
CA ILE A 197 -13.61 9.50 -5.59
C ILE A 197 -14.50 8.89 -4.52
N TRP A 198 -13.96 8.78 -3.30
CA TRP A 198 -14.67 8.32 -2.11
C TRP A 198 -14.83 9.46 -1.10
N VAL A 199 -15.96 9.51 -0.40
CA VAL A 199 -16.26 10.55 0.61
C VAL A 199 -16.37 9.92 1.99
N ASP A 200 -15.66 10.46 2.98
CA ASP A 200 -15.82 10.03 4.37
C ASP A 200 -17.11 10.60 4.97
N GLN A 201 -18.18 9.79 4.94
CA GLN A 201 -19.48 10.20 5.48
C GLN A 201 -19.49 10.35 7.00
N ASP A 202 -18.58 9.67 7.70
CA ASP A 202 -18.46 9.62 9.16
C ASP A 202 -17.42 10.63 9.68
N PHE A 203 -16.99 11.57 8.84
CA PHE A 203 -15.96 12.55 9.19
C PHE A 203 -16.44 13.51 10.29
N LYS A 204 -15.55 13.79 11.25
CA LYS A 204 -15.75 14.76 12.32
C LYS A 204 -14.62 15.77 12.30
N ILE A 205 -14.95 17.04 12.11
CA ILE A 205 -13.96 18.11 11.94
C ILE A 205 -13.10 18.33 13.21
N ASN A 206 -13.62 17.99 14.38
CA ASN A 206 -12.95 18.11 15.67
C ASN A 206 -12.17 16.84 16.07
N GLN A 207 -11.95 15.91 15.13
CA GLN A 207 -11.28 14.64 15.41
C GLN A 207 -10.01 14.51 14.56
N GLU A 208 -8.84 14.36 15.21
CA GLU A 208 -7.62 14.03 14.47
C GLU A 208 -7.74 12.63 13.85
N ALA A 209 -7.32 12.50 12.59
CA ALA A 209 -7.44 11.28 11.83
C ALA A 209 -6.29 11.09 10.83
N PHE A 210 -6.13 9.87 10.33
CA PHE A 210 -5.31 9.58 9.16
C PHE A 210 -6.00 8.55 8.27
N TYR A 211 -5.65 8.58 6.99
CA TYR A 211 -6.21 7.72 5.96
C TYR A 211 -5.08 7.12 5.13
N TYR A 212 -5.06 5.81 4.93
CA TYR A 212 -4.19 5.20 3.94
C TYR A 212 -4.96 4.23 3.05
N ALA A 213 -4.51 4.15 1.80
CA ALA A 213 -5.05 3.24 0.81
C ALA A 213 -4.41 1.85 0.94
N ARG A 214 -5.22 0.81 0.77
CA ARG A 214 -4.77 -0.58 0.60
C ARG A 214 -5.40 -1.17 -0.65
N VAL A 215 -4.56 -1.61 -1.56
CA VAL A 215 -4.95 -2.35 -2.77
C VAL A 215 -4.68 -3.82 -2.53
N LEU A 216 -5.58 -4.69 -2.98
CA LEU A 216 -5.42 -6.13 -2.91
C LEU A 216 -5.69 -6.76 -4.28
N GLU A 217 -4.74 -7.54 -4.79
CA GLU A 217 -4.94 -8.34 -6.00
C GLU A 217 -5.84 -9.56 -5.72
N VAL A 218 -6.33 -10.18 -6.79
CA VAL A 218 -6.84 -11.56 -6.76
C VAL A 218 -5.72 -12.48 -6.26
N PRO A 219 -5.99 -13.44 -5.36
CA PRO A 219 -4.96 -14.36 -4.88
C PRO A 219 -4.23 -15.11 -6.00
N THR A 220 -2.92 -15.24 -5.86
CA THR A 220 -2.02 -15.86 -6.84
C THR A 220 -1.31 -17.05 -6.24
N LYS A 221 -0.71 -17.89 -7.07
CA LYS A 221 0.21 -18.92 -6.58
C LYS A 221 1.33 -18.25 -5.79
N ARG A 222 1.64 -18.84 -4.64
CA ARG A 222 2.84 -18.51 -3.88
C ARG A 222 4.05 -19.20 -4.51
N TRP A 223 5.26 -18.69 -4.30
CA TRP A 223 6.51 -19.29 -4.79
C TRP A 223 6.63 -20.78 -4.41
N SER A 224 6.16 -21.18 -3.23
CA SER A 224 6.16 -22.57 -2.78
C SER A 224 5.32 -23.49 -3.68
N THR A 225 4.23 -22.97 -4.24
CA THR A 225 3.38 -23.72 -5.19
C THR A 225 4.04 -23.85 -6.55
N TYR A 226 4.73 -22.81 -7.01
CA TYR A 226 5.54 -22.90 -8.23
C TYR A 226 6.64 -23.95 -8.11
N ASP A 227 7.28 -24.06 -6.94
CA ASP A 227 8.28 -25.09 -6.68
C ASP A 227 7.69 -26.49 -6.59
N GLN A 228 6.56 -26.66 -5.90
CA GLN A 228 5.83 -27.94 -5.88
C GLN A 228 5.58 -28.46 -7.29
N GLU A 229 5.08 -27.60 -8.19
CA GLU A 229 4.79 -27.97 -9.58
C GLU A 229 6.08 -28.21 -10.40
N ARG A 230 7.13 -27.43 -10.14
CA ARG A 230 8.40 -27.53 -10.88
C ARG A 230 9.20 -28.77 -10.52
N TYR A 231 9.19 -29.16 -9.25
CA TYR A 231 10.01 -30.23 -8.70
C TYR A 231 9.22 -31.51 -8.40
N ASP A 232 7.90 -31.51 -8.60
CA ASP A 232 7.01 -32.63 -8.27
C ASP A 232 7.11 -33.08 -6.80
N VAL A 233 7.20 -32.09 -5.89
CA VAL A 233 7.32 -32.31 -4.44
C VAL A 233 6.02 -32.02 -3.70
N SER A 234 5.79 -32.67 -2.57
CA SER A 234 4.65 -32.39 -1.70
C SER A 234 4.95 -31.26 -0.72
N LEU A 235 4.05 -30.29 -0.60
CA LEU A 235 4.12 -29.27 0.45
C LEU A 235 3.49 -29.77 1.75
N ALA A 236 4.10 -29.42 2.88
CA ALA A 236 3.49 -29.66 4.19
C ALA A 236 2.17 -28.86 4.32
N PRO A 237 1.14 -29.38 5.01
CA PRO A 237 -0.20 -28.77 5.05
C PRO A 237 -0.25 -27.33 5.57
N GLU A 238 0.70 -26.93 6.40
CA GLU A 238 0.83 -25.58 6.96
C GLU A 238 1.41 -24.56 5.96
N ILE A 239 2.03 -25.01 4.87
CA ILE A 239 2.65 -24.13 3.88
C ILE A 239 1.55 -23.50 3.01
N PRO A 240 1.41 -22.17 2.98
CA PRO A 240 0.42 -21.52 2.14
C PRO A 240 0.70 -21.79 0.65
N THR A 241 -0.33 -22.18 -0.09
CA THR A 241 -0.23 -22.40 -1.55
C THR A 241 -0.59 -21.16 -2.36
N LEU A 242 -1.27 -20.20 -1.74
CA LEU A 242 -1.64 -18.93 -2.35
C LEU A 242 -1.10 -17.76 -1.53
N ILE A 243 -0.83 -16.67 -2.22
CA ILE A 243 -0.50 -15.38 -1.64
C ILE A 243 -1.49 -14.33 -2.16
N ARG A 244 -1.65 -13.26 -1.39
CA ARG A 244 -2.44 -12.12 -1.80
C ARG A 244 -1.61 -10.85 -1.73
N GLU A 245 -1.18 -10.45 -2.92
CA GLU A 245 -0.38 -9.27 -3.17
C GLU A 245 -1.16 -7.99 -2.92
N ARG A 246 -0.42 -6.94 -2.57
CA ARG A 246 -0.99 -5.71 -2.07
C ARG A 246 -0.09 -4.50 -2.28
N ALA A 247 -0.72 -3.33 -2.27
CA ALA A 247 -0.05 -2.04 -2.14
C ALA A 247 -0.62 -1.25 -0.96
N TYR A 248 0.23 -0.49 -0.28
CA TYR A 248 -0.15 0.40 0.82
C TYR A 248 0.40 1.81 0.60
N SER A 249 -0.48 2.81 0.55
CA SER A 249 -0.04 4.21 0.43
C SER A 249 0.56 4.73 1.73
N SER A 250 1.41 5.75 1.62
CA SER A 250 1.65 6.64 2.75
C SER A 250 0.34 7.26 3.26
N PRO A 251 0.19 7.55 4.56
CA PRO A 251 -1.05 8.09 5.08
C PRO A 251 -1.21 9.57 4.70
N ILE A 252 -2.46 9.98 4.46
CA ILE A 252 -2.88 11.38 4.47
C ILE A 252 -3.39 11.69 5.87
N TRP A 253 -2.84 12.73 6.48
CA TRP A 253 -3.17 13.12 7.85
C TRP A 253 -4.20 14.23 7.88
N PHE A 254 -5.09 14.22 8.85
CA PHE A 254 -5.96 15.34 9.19
C PHE A 254 -5.68 15.75 10.64
N ASN A 255 -5.33 17.02 10.84
CA ASN A 255 -5.12 17.58 12.18
C ASN A 255 -6.19 18.65 12.41
N THR A 256 -6.73 18.67 13.61
CA THR A 256 -7.62 19.75 14.03
C THR A 256 -6.75 20.99 14.23
N MET A 257 -7.20 22.15 13.74
CA MET A 257 -6.56 23.41 14.09
C MET A 257 -6.86 23.64 15.57
N LYS A 258 -5.83 23.56 16.42
CA LYS A 258 -5.88 24.13 17.77
C LYS A 258 -5.53 25.61 17.72
#